data_AF-M6HQE5-F1
#
_entry.id   AF-M6HQE5-F1
#
_cell.length_a   1.000
_cell.length_b   1.000
_cell.length_c   1.000
_cell.angle_alpha   90.00
_cell.angle_beta   90.00
_cell.angle_gamma   90.00
#
_symmetry.space_group_name_H-M   'P 1'
#
loop_
_entity.id
_entity.type
_entity.pdbx_description
1 polymer ?
#
loop_
_entity_poly.entity_id
_entity_poly.type
_entity_poly.pdbx_seq_one_letter_code
_entity_poly.pdbx_strand_id
1 'polypeptide(L)'
;MEVSPEILRYALSIFDYSDFLESGRLRILLSPILEEDLYSAFRGISGFPISFIPHRGSNHWKKNSYEELRFISESFFHKKDVNISTLTRFEKIWTRNFISNLPQLTLMEPIRSLFGICQGKADVLVCGAGPSLILSLNDIKTYRKNLILIAVDTALMVLWNFGIDPDLVFSVDPQVLNTKYLEGYNGNAKIVFDPTSSYHSLRLPGKFKNGFFTSSPFPLIRILSSKPEEEIGAVDFGGSVSTNAVSLAEKMEARNILLVGQDLSFPNKLAHCKGAVLEERFNHIESRKLRREYHNHKQMTALPVKKAASIQGGEVRTNEKLLIFKKWFEEHPKKIFGSISEKTALF
;
A
#
# COMPACT_ATOMS: atom_id res chain seq x y z
N MET A 1 11.20 24.03 -19.48
CA MET A 1 11.60 22.71 -20.02
C MET A 1 11.81 22.89 -21.50
N GLU A 2 12.96 22.47 -22.02
CA GLU A 2 13.35 22.69 -23.42
C GLU A 2 13.94 21.40 -24.01
N VAL A 3 13.54 21.07 -25.24
CA VAL A 3 13.98 19.86 -25.96
C VAL A 3 15.29 20.11 -26.71
N SER A 4 15.49 21.33 -27.23
CA SER A 4 16.62 21.69 -28.08
C SER A 4 17.60 22.61 -27.34
N PRO A 5 18.81 22.14 -26.99
CA PRO A 5 19.84 23.00 -26.38
C PRO A 5 20.17 24.25 -27.23
N GLU A 6 19.99 24.18 -28.54
CA GLU A 6 20.21 25.28 -29.48
C GLU A 6 19.22 26.43 -29.27
N ILE A 7 17.95 26.11 -28.99
CA ILE A 7 16.93 27.12 -28.68
C ILE A 7 17.30 27.83 -27.37
N LEU A 8 17.70 27.08 -26.35
CA LEU A 8 18.15 27.66 -25.10
C LEU A 8 19.37 28.56 -25.31
N ARG A 9 20.38 28.07 -26.04
CA ARG A 9 21.59 28.85 -26.34
C ARG A 9 21.27 30.15 -27.05
N TYR A 10 20.36 30.12 -28.03
CA TYR A 10 19.93 31.30 -28.75
C TYR A 10 19.18 32.28 -27.84
N ALA A 11 18.26 31.79 -27.00
CA ALA A 11 17.56 32.62 -26.03
C ALA A 11 18.52 33.34 -25.06
N LEU A 12 19.50 32.61 -24.52
CA LEU A 12 20.54 33.16 -23.64
C LEU A 12 21.46 34.19 -24.34
N SER A 13 21.53 34.17 -25.68
CA SER A 13 22.29 35.18 -26.45
C SER A 13 21.53 36.48 -26.69
N ILE A 14 20.21 36.46 -26.54
CA ILE A 14 19.33 37.61 -26.82
C ILE A 14 18.97 38.37 -25.54
N PHE A 15 18.88 37.66 -24.42
CA PHE A 15 18.42 38.21 -23.15
C PHE A 15 19.27 37.69 -22.00
N ASP A 16 19.58 38.59 -21.06
CA ASP A 16 20.30 38.24 -19.85
C ASP A 16 19.35 37.68 -18.78
N TYR A 17 19.45 36.38 -18.53
CA TYR A 17 18.63 35.67 -17.54
C TYR A 17 19.31 35.52 -16.17
N SER A 18 20.47 36.14 -15.94
CA SER A 18 21.32 35.86 -14.76
C SER A 18 20.58 36.06 -13.44
N ASP A 19 19.88 37.20 -13.25
CA ASP A 19 19.07 37.47 -12.06
C ASP A 19 17.99 36.39 -11.80
N PHE A 20 17.31 35.90 -12.85
CA PHE A 20 16.28 34.89 -12.69
C PHE A 20 16.85 33.51 -12.33
N LEU A 21 18.02 33.18 -12.87
CA LEU A 21 18.73 31.93 -12.59
C LEU A 21 19.31 31.94 -11.17
N GLU A 22 20.00 33.03 -10.78
CA GLU A 22 20.61 33.19 -9.46
C GLU A 22 19.55 33.25 -8.34
N SER A 23 18.43 33.95 -8.58
CA SER A 23 17.31 33.98 -7.62
C SER A 23 16.49 32.70 -7.56
N GLY A 24 16.74 31.73 -8.46
CA GLY A 24 15.99 30.47 -8.53
C GLY A 24 14.54 30.62 -9.03
N ARG A 25 14.16 31.80 -9.53
CA ARG A 25 12.85 32.09 -10.15
C ARG A 25 12.70 31.45 -11.53
N LEU A 26 13.83 31.21 -12.21
CA LEU A 26 13.89 30.45 -13.45
C LEU A 26 14.69 29.16 -13.20
N ARG A 27 14.07 28.02 -13.49
CA ARG A 27 14.70 26.70 -13.47
C ARG A 27 14.58 26.11 -14.87
N ILE A 28 15.70 25.67 -15.43
CA ILE A 28 15.76 25.16 -16.80
C ILE A 28 16.05 23.66 -16.74
N LEU A 29 15.22 22.88 -17.43
CA LEU A 29 15.37 21.45 -17.59
C LEU A 29 15.48 21.15 -19.08
N LEU A 30 16.50 20.38 -19.45
CA LEU A 30 16.81 20.00 -20.82
C LEU A 30 16.50 18.52 -21.05
N SER A 31 15.96 18.19 -22.23
CA SER A 31 15.70 16.80 -22.61
C SER A 31 17.01 16.00 -22.78
N PRO A 32 17.06 14.71 -22.35
CA PRO A 32 15.98 13.92 -21.76
C PRO A 32 15.68 14.33 -20.31
N ILE A 33 14.40 14.50 -19.98
CA ILE A 33 13.92 14.83 -18.62
C ILE A 33 13.38 13.57 -17.97
N LEU A 34 13.95 13.20 -16.83
CA LEU A 34 13.47 12.10 -15.98
C LEU A 34 12.59 12.65 -14.85
N GLU A 35 11.84 11.76 -14.19
CA GLU A 35 11.00 12.14 -13.05
C GLU A 35 11.84 12.73 -11.89
N GLU A 36 13.07 12.23 -11.71
CA GLU A 36 14.03 12.73 -10.72
C GLU A 36 14.42 14.19 -10.94
N ASP A 37 14.55 14.62 -12.20
CA ASP A 37 14.84 16.02 -12.54
C ASP A 37 13.71 16.94 -12.12
N LEU A 38 12.45 16.49 -12.28
CA LEU A 38 11.27 17.22 -11.79
C LEU A 38 11.23 17.26 -10.26
N TYR A 39 11.55 16.16 -9.57
CA TYR A 39 11.65 16.17 -8.11
C TYR A 39 12.67 17.20 -7.61
N SER A 40 13.85 17.23 -8.21
CA SER A 40 14.90 18.21 -7.89
C SER A 40 14.42 19.64 -8.18
N ALA A 41 13.86 19.86 -9.38
CA ALA A 41 13.41 21.17 -9.85
C ALA A 41 12.24 21.74 -9.06
N PHE A 42 11.43 20.92 -8.38
CA PHE A 42 10.28 21.39 -7.60
C PHE A 42 10.47 21.24 -6.08
N ARG A 43 11.66 20.83 -5.63
CA ARG A 43 11.99 20.73 -4.21
C ARG A 43 11.76 22.07 -3.50
N GLY A 44 11.01 22.05 -2.40
CA GLY A 44 10.72 23.23 -1.56
C GLY A 44 9.65 24.20 -2.08
N ILE A 45 9.33 24.21 -3.37
CA ILE A 45 8.29 25.08 -3.99
C ILE A 45 7.05 24.29 -4.41
N SER A 46 6.89 23.13 -3.78
CA SER A 46 5.99 22.07 -4.20
C SER A 46 4.51 22.33 -3.96
N GLY A 47 4.16 23.26 -3.07
CA GLY A 47 2.79 23.57 -2.66
C GLY A 47 2.18 24.81 -3.33
N PHE A 48 2.91 25.47 -4.24
CA PHE A 48 2.37 26.57 -5.01
C PHE A 48 1.46 26.05 -6.14
N PRO A 49 0.42 26.78 -6.55
CA PRO A 49 -0.37 26.43 -7.72
C PRO A 49 0.52 26.46 -8.98
N ILE A 50 0.37 25.43 -9.81
CA ILE A 50 1.21 25.23 -11.00
C ILE A 50 0.34 25.37 -12.25
N SER A 51 0.87 26.06 -13.25
CA SER A 51 0.24 26.22 -14.56
C SER A 51 1.19 25.73 -15.65
N PHE A 52 0.68 24.90 -16.55
CA PHE A 52 1.44 24.45 -17.73
C PHE A 52 1.14 25.37 -18.91
N ILE A 53 2.15 26.11 -19.38
CA ILE A 53 2.02 27.05 -20.51
C ILE A 53 2.93 26.59 -21.66
N PRO A 54 2.39 25.94 -22.71
CA PRO A 54 3.19 25.53 -23.86
C PRO A 54 3.50 26.73 -24.76
N HIS A 55 4.76 26.86 -25.18
CA HIS A 55 5.11 27.79 -26.25
C HIS A 55 4.60 27.25 -27.60
N ARG A 56 3.59 27.92 -28.17
CA ARG A 56 2.86 27.42 -29.36
C ARG A 56 3.77 27.13 -30.55
N GLY A 57 4.73 28.01 -30.84
CA GLY A 57 5.66 27.84 -31.97
C GLY A 57 6.51 26.58 -31.83
N SER A 58 7.09 26.37 -30.65
CA SER A 58 7.90 25.18 -30.34
C SER A 58 7.06 23.90 -30.41
N ASN A 59 5.84 23.95 -29.87
CA ASN A 59 4.92 22.81 -29.88
C ASN A 59 4.41 22.46 -31.29
N HIS A 60 4.30 23.43 -32.21
CA HIS A 60 3.99 23.14 -33.62
C HIS A 60 5.20 22.55 -34.37
N TRP A 61 6.41 23.03 -34.07
CA TRP A 61 7.62 22.57 -34.75
C TRP A 61 8.02 21.14 -34.38
N LYS A 62 8.07 20.82 -33.08
CA LYS A 62 8.42 19.49 -32.57
C LYS A 62 7.34 18.93 -31.65
N LYS A 63 6.13 18.77 -32.20
CA LYS A 63 4.93 18.34 -31.47
C LYS A 63 5.16 17.15 -30.55
N ASN A 64 5.65 16.03 -31.07
CA ASN A 64 5.81 14.80 -30.30
C ASN A 64 6.71 14.99 -29.05
N SER A 65 7.83 15.71 -29.20
CA SER A 65 8.77 15.91 -28.10
C SER A 65 8.23 16.85 -27.01
N TYR A 66 7.52 17.93 -27.38
CA TYR A 66 6.92 18.82 -26.38
C TYR A 66 5.64 18.22 -25.76
N GLU A 67 4.91 17.36 -26.48
CA GLU A 67 3.80 16.58 -25.93
C GLU A 67 4.29 15.54 -24.91
N GLU A 68 5.43 14.89 -25.15
CA GLU A 68 6.07 14.01 -24.17
C GLU A 68 6.45 14.75 -22.88
N LEU A 69 7.08 15.92 -22.99
CA LEU A 69 7.39 16.77 -21.82
C LEU A 69 6.14 17.17 -21.05
N ARG A 70 5.07 17.51 -21.77
CA ARG A 70 3.78 17.81 -21.16
C ARG A 70 3.24 16.61 -20.39
N PHE A 71 3.24 15.43 -21.01
CA PHE A 71 2.74 14.20 -20.40
C PHE A 71 3.51 13.82 -19.13
N ILE A 72 4.84 13.89 -19.15
CA ILE A 72 5.69 13.63 -17.97
C ILE A 72 5.38 14.62 -16.85
N SER A 73 5.23 15.90 -17.19
CA SER A 73 4.91 16.97 -16.23
C SER A 73 3.52 16.79 -15.60
N GLU A 74 2.49 16.58 -16.42
CA GLU A 74 1.12 16.34 -15.95
C GLU A 74 1.07 15.09 -15.06
N SER A 75 1.76 14.02 -15.45
CA SER A 75 1.85 12.78 -14.65
C SER A 75 2.51 13.02 -13.29
N PHE A 76 3.62 13.77 -13.24
CA PHE A 76 4.32 14.13 -12.01
C PHE A 76 3.43 14.94 -11.05
N PHE A 77 2.76 15.98 -11.55
CA PHE A 77 1.91 16.82 -10.71
C PHE A 77 0.62 16.12 -10.28
N HIS A 78 0.02 15.28 -11.12
CA HIS A 78 -1.12 14.46 -10.71
C HIS A 78 -0.78 13.50 -9.57
N LYS A 79 0.36 12.78 -9.65
CA LYS A 79 0.84 11.92 -8.54
C LYS A 79 0.99 12.73 -7.26
N LYS A 80 1.49 13.96 -7.36
CA LYS A 80 1.75 14.84 -6.23
C LYS A 80 0.48 15.42 -5.61
N ASP A 81 -0.51 15.85 -6.38
CA ASP A 81 -1.78 16.37 -5.85
C ASP A 81 -2.55 15.29 -5.08
N VAL A 82 -2.51 14.04 -5.58
CA VAL A 82 -3.04 12.88 -4.87
C VAL A 82 -2.28 12.66 -3.55
N ASN A 83 -0.96 12.82 -3.55
CA ASN A 83 -0.15 12.72 -2.34
C ASN A 83 -0.43 13.86 -1.35
N ILE A 84 -0.52 15.12 -1.80
CA ILE A 84 -0.81 16.29 -0.95
C ILE A 84 -2.21 16.19 -0.34
N SER A 85 -3.23 15.85 -1.13
CA SER A 85 -4.60 15.69 -0.61
C SER A 85 -4.71 14.56 0.43
N THR A 86 -3.97 13.47 0.22
CA THR A 86 -3.84 12.36 1.19
C THR A 86 -3.08 12.81 2.44
N LEU A 87 -1.95 13.51 2.27
CA LEU A 87 -1.15 14.08 3.36
C LEU A 87 -2.00 15.03 4.21
N THR A 88 -2.66 16.03 3.62
CA THR A 88 -3.50 16.99 4.37
C THR A 88 -4.67 16.32 5.09
N ARG A 89 -5.26 15.27 4.50
CA ARG A 89 -6.37 14.55 5.12
C ARG A 89 -5.93 13.71 6.31
N PHE A 90 -4.76 13.07 6.21
CA PHE A 90 -4.31 12.09 7.20
C PHE A 90 -3.21 12.60 8.13
N GLU A 91 -2.56 13.74 7.87
CA GLU A 91 -1.46 14.29 8.68
C GLU A 91 -1.84 14.39 10.16
N LYS A 92 -3.06 14.87 10.45
CA LYS A 92 -3.53 15.05 11.83
C LYS A 92 -3.78 13.72 12.50
N ILE A 93 -4.32 12.75 11.76
CA ILE A 93 -4.59 11.40 12.25
C ILE A 93 -3.27 10.66 12.48
N TRP A 94 -2.36 10.67 11.52
CA TRP A 94 -1.03 10.07 11.63
C TRP A 94 -0.22 10.66 12.77
N THR A 95 -0.18 11.99 12.89
CA THR A 95 0.53 12.67 13.99
C THR A 95 -0.06 12.27 15.34
N ARG A 96 -1.39 12.33 15.49
CA ARG A 96 -2.07 11.96 16.73
C ARG A 96 -1.82 10.50 17.09
N ASN A 97 -1.98 9.60 16.12
CA ASN A 97 -1.77 8.16 16.30
C ASN A 97 -0.32 7.88 16.70
N PHE A 98 0.64 8.42 15.95
CA PHE A 98 2.06 8.27 16.22
C PHE A 98 2.41 8.67 17.66
N ILE A 99 2.06 9.90 18.07
CA ILE A 99 2.33 10.39 19.43
C ILE A 99 1.66 9.50 20.48
N SER A 100 0.41 9.08 20.25
CA SER A 100 -0.33 8.21 21.16
C SER A 100 0.26 6.80 21.25
N ASN A 101 0.92 6.33 20.20
CA ASN A 101 1.53 5.01 20.13
C ASN A 101 2.94 4.96 20.73
N LEU A 102 3.65 6.09 20.83
CA LEU A 102 5.03 6.17 21.34
C LEU A 102 5.28 5.31 22.60
N PRO A 103 4.45 5.37 23.66
CA PRO A 103 4.71 4.58 24.88
C PRO A 103 4.63 3.07 24.69
N GLN A 104 3.89 2.59 23.68
CA GLN A 104 3.78 1.17 23.36
C GLN A 104 4.86 0.75 22.37
N LEU A 105 5.24 1.64 21.44
CA LEU A 105 6.30 1.36 20.47
C LEU A 105 7.64 1.10 21.15
N THR A 106 7.92 1.73 22.29
CA THR A 106 9.14 1.46 23.09
C THR A 106 9.17 0.06 23.72
N LEU A 107 8.04 -0.64 23.76
CA LEU A 107 7.92 -2.02 24.26
C LEU A 107 7.89 -3.06 23.13
N MET A 108 7.88 -2.60 21.88
CA MET A 108 7.84 -3.43 20.68
C MET A 108 9.23 -3.53 20.06
N GLU A 109 9.47 -4.60 19.31
CA GLU A 109 10.72 -4.77 18.59
C GLU A 109 10.68 -4.08 17.22
N PRO A 110 11.80 -3.56 16.71
CA PRO A 110 11.83 -3.08 15.34
C PRO A 110 11.68 -4.24 14.36
N ILE A 111 10.88 -4.09 13.31
CA ILE A 111 10.57 -5.15 12.34
C ILE A 111 11.82 -5.77 11.69
N ARG A 112 12.93 -5.04 11.64
CA ARG A 112 14.23 -5.53 11.16
C ARG A 112 14.67 -6.83 11.85
N SER A 113 14.26 -7.10 13.09
CA SER A 113 14.60 -8.36 13.76
C SER A 113 14.00 -9.60 13.09
N LEU A 114 12.97 -9.43 12.24
CA LEU A 114 12.40 -10.50 11.43
C LEU A 114 13.14 -10.72 10.10
N PHE A 115 14.00 -9.80 9.68
CA PHE A 115 14.63 -9.90 8.36
C PHE A 115 15.67 -11.03 8.34
N GLY A 116 15.64 -11.84 7.28
CA GLY A 116 16.51 -13.01 7.12
C GLY A 116 16.20 -14.20 8.04
N ILE A 117 15.14 -14.14 8.87
CA ILE A 117 14.87 -15.19 9.86
C ILE A 117 14.60 -16.57 9.24
N CYS A 118 14.02 -16.61 8.03
CA CYS A 118 13.71 -17.86 7.34
C CYS A 118 14.92 -18.47 6.61
N GLN A 119 15.91 -17.68 6.21
CA GLN A 119 17.12 -18.11 5.50
C GLN A 119 16.86 -19.07 4.31
N GLY A 120 15.74 -18.89 3.60
CA GLY A 120 15.30 -19.77 2.51
C GLY A 120 14.86 -21.17 2.93
N LYS A 121 14.58 -21.42 4.22
CA LYS A 121 14.23 -22.75 4.77
C LYS A 121 12.77 -22.91 5.15
N ALA A 122 12.05 -21.80 5.38
CA ALA A 122 10.64 -21.82 5.77
C ALA A 122 9.75 -21.18 4.71
N ASP A 123 8.58 -21.77 4.49
CA ASP A 123 7.53 -21.17 3.64
C ASP A 123 6.70 -20.18 4.47
N VAL A 124 6.32 -19.08 3.84
CA VAL A 124 5.47 -18.05 4.45
C VAL A 124 4.17 -17.97 3.68
N LEU A 125 3.05 -18.12 4.39
CA LEU A 125 1.71 -17.91 3.86
C LEU A 125 1.19 -16.54 4.29
N VAL A 126 0.81 -15.71 3.32
CA VAL A 126 0.14 -14.44 3.56
C VAL A 126 -1.35 -14.57 3.24
N CYS A 127 -2.18 -14.38 4.26
CA CYS A 127 -3.64 -14.43 4.13
C CYS A 127 -4.24 -13.02 4.07
N GLY A 128 -4.87 -12.69 2.94
CA GLY A 128 -5.77 -11.56 2.75
C GLY A 128 -7.22 -11.92 3.11
N ALA A 129 -8.09 -10.92 3.17
CA ALA A 129 -9.52 -11.09 3.50
C ALA A 129 -10.43 -11.18 2.28
N GLY A 130 -9.89 -11.50 1.11
CA GLY A 130 -10.66 -11.69 -0.10
C GLY A 130 -11.58 -12.92 -0.01
N PRO A 131 -12.69 -12.96 -0.78
CA PRO A 131 -13.70 -14.03 -0.67
C PRO A 131 -13.17 -15.46 -0.81
N SER A 132 -12.10 -15.68 -1.56
CA SER A 132 -11.47 -17.00 -1.76
C SER A 132 -10.88 -17.60 -0.48
N LEU A 133 -10.62 -16.81 0.58
CA LEU A 133 -10.03 -17.29 1.83
C LEU A 133 -10.80 -18.48 2.42
N ILE A 134 -12.14 -18.45 2.39
CA ILE A 134 -13.00 -19.54 2.91
C ILE A 134 -12.65 -20.89 2.29
N LEU A 135 -12.33 -20.90 0.99
CA LEU A 135 -12.08 -22.14 0.26
C LEU A 135 -10.81 -22.84 0.73
N SER A 136 -9.87 -22.09 1.30
CA SER A 136 -8.57 -22.61 1.74
C SER A 136 -8.47 -22.85 3.25
N LEU A 137 -9.49 -22.54 4.05
CA LEU A 137 -9.39 -22.61 5.53
C LEU A 137 -9.02 -24.01 6.03
N ASN A 138 -9.60 -25.07 5.45
CA ASN A 138 -9.28 -26.45 5.81
C ASN A 138 -7.83 -26.81 5.46
N ASP A 139 -7.37 -26.39 4.28
CA ASP A 139 -6.00 -26.59 3.83
C ASP A 139 -5.02 -25.86 4.77
N ILE A 140 -5.27 -24.57 5.04
CA ILE A 140 -4.44 -23.79 5.97
C ILE A 140 -4.34 -24.49 7.33
N LYS A 141 -5.46 -24.98 7.87
CA LYS A 141 -5.49 -25.68 9.15
C LYS A 141 -4.69 -26.98 9.12
N THR A 142 -4.75 -27.72 8.02
CA THR A 142 -4.02 -28.99 7.80
C THR A 142 -2.52 -28.76 7.78
N TYR A 143 -2.04 -27.74 7.06
CA TYR A 143 -0.61 -27.47 6.87
C TYR A 143 -0.04 -26.42 7.82
N ARG A 144 -0.83 -25.93 8.79
CA ARG A 144 -0.48 -24.80 9.67
C ARG A 144 0.89 -24.94 10.35
N LYS A 145 1.27 -26.17 10.72
CA LYS A 145 2.54 -26.45 11.43
C LYS A 145 3.78 -26.37 10.52
N ASN A 146 3.61 -26.37 9.20
CA ASN A 146 4.68 -26.42 8.21
C ASN A 146 5.03 -25.04 7.63
N LEU A 147 4.24 -24.02 7.96
CA LEU A 147 4.34 -22.68 7.39
C LEU A 147 4.32 -21.62 8.49
N ILE A 148 4.97 -20.49 8.19
CA ILE A 148 4.78 -19.25 8.95
C ILE A 148 3.55 -18.56 8.37
N LEU A 149 2.57 -18.24 9.21
CA LEU A 149 1.31 -17.62 8.79
C LEU A 149 1.28 -16.14 9.15
N ILE A 150 1.22 -15.28 8.14
CA ILE A 150 0.99 -13.84 8.27
C ILE A 150 -0.45 -13.54 7.85
N ALA A 151 -1.29 -13.15 8.79
CA ALA A 151 -2.62 -12.64 8.50
C ALA A 151 -2.57 -11.10 8.34
N VAL A 152 -3.21 -10.55 7.32
CA VAL A 152 -3.55 -9.11 7.38
C VAL A 152 -4.69 -8.91 8.38
N ASP A 153 -4.77 -7.73 8.98
CA ASP A 153 -5.80 -7.37 9.98
C ASP A 153 -7.22 -7.84 9.62
N THR A 154 -7.68 -7.53 8.40
CA THR A 154 -9.01 -7.90 7.90
C THR A 154 -9.27 -9.41 7.85
N ALA A 155 -8.23 -10.24 7.74
CA ALA A 155 -8.32 -11.71 7.67
C ALA A 155 -8.22 -12.38 9.05
N LEU A 156 -7.71 -11.66 10.07
CA LEU A 156 -7.39 -12.21 11.39
C LEU A 156 -8.57 -12.96 12.01
N MET A 157 -9.72 -12.29 12.15
CA MET A 157 -10.86 -12.90 12.84
C MET A 157 -11.50 -14.04 12.05
N VAL A 158 -11.37 -14.06 10.72
CA VAL A 158 -11.83 -15.18 9.89
C VAL A 158 -11.02 -16.44 10.23
N LEU A 159 -9.70 -16.31 10.27
CA LEU A 159 -8.78 -17.40 10.63
C LEU A 159 -8.99 -17.83 12.09
N TRP A 160 -9.06 -16.86 13.00
CA TRP A 160 -9.20 -17.11 14.43
C TRP A 160 -10.49 -17.87 14.75
N ASN A 161 -11.63 -17.44 14.19
CA ASN A 161 -12.92 -18.10 14.40
C ASN A 161 -12.96 -19.52 13.81
N PHE A 162 -12.08 -19.84 12.85
CA PHE A 162 -11.92 -21.19 12.31
C PHE A 162 -10.94 -22.08 13.12
N GLY A 163 -10.37 -21.52 14.19
CA GLY A 163 -9.37 -22.17 15.03
C GLY A 163 -7.98 -22.21 14.41
N ILE A 164 -7.64 -21.21 13.58
CA ILE A 164 -6.31 -21.03 13.00
C ILE A 164 -5.68 -19.79 13.65
N ASP A 165 -4.64 -20.01 14.46
CA ASP A 165 -3.88 -18.93 15.09
C ASP A 165 -2.72 -18.53 14.17
N PRO A 166 -2.63 -17.29 13.66
CA PRO A 166 -1.49 -16.84 12.86
C PRO A 166 -0.22 -16.68 13.71
N ASP A 167 0.94 -16.60 13.06
CA ASP A 167 2.20 -16.25 13.74
C ASP A 167 2.33 -14.73 13.84
N LEU A 168 1.97 -14.03 12.76
CA LEU A 168 2.00 -12.58 12.66
C LEU A 168 0.65 -12.03 12.18
N VAL A 169 0.29 -10.85 12.70
CA VAL A 169 -0.82 -10.04 12.18
C VAL A 169 -0.28 -8.70 11.70
N PHE A 170 -0.45 -8.39 10.43
CA PHE A 170 -0.02 -7.12 9.87
C PHE A 170 -1.14 -6.09 9.92
N SER A 171 -0.89 -4.90 10.48
CA SER A 171 -1.86 -3.81 10.50
C SER A 171 -1.21 -2.44 10.32
N VAL A 172 -1.72 -1.65 9.37
CA VAL A 172 -1.13 -0.36 8.97
C VAL A 172 -2.14 0.79 8.87
N ASP A 173 -3.44 0.53 8.97
CA ASP A 173 -4.45 1.55 8.67
C ASP A 173 -4.64 2.54 9.85
N PRO A 174 -4.59 3.86 9.59
CA PRO A 174 -4.69 4.90 10.61
C PRO A 174 -6.10 5.12 11.15
N GLN A 175 -7.13 4.61 10.47
CA GLN A 175 -8.52 4.83 10.83
C GLN A 175 -8.93 3.98 12.03
N VAL A 176 -9.76 4.56 12.91
CA VAL A 176 -10.27 3.87 14.11
C VAL A 176 -11.04 2.58 13.76
N LEU A 177 -11.65 2.52 12.58
CA LEU A 177 -12.34 1.34 12.09
C LEU A 177 -11.43 0.12 12.02
N ASN A 178 -10.15 0.32 11.71
CA ASN A 178 -9.16 -0.75 11.62
C ASN A 178 -9.03 -1.55 12.93
N THR A 179 -9.15 -0.88 14.08
CA THR A 179 -9.13 -1.52 15.40
C THR A 179 -10.21 -2.59 15.54
N LYS A 180 -11.31 -2.49 14.79
CA LYS A 180 -12.39 -3.48 14.83
C LYS A 180 -11.96 -4.84 14.28
N TYR A 181 -11.01 -4.89 13.36
CA TYR A 181 -10.50 -6.15 12.81
C TYR A 181 -9.67 -6.97 13.82
N LEU A 182 -9.19 -6.31 14.88
CA LEU A 182 -8.41 -6.94 15.95
C LEU A 182 -9.24 -7.22 17.21
N GLU A 183 -10.45 -6.67 17.29
CA GLU A 183 -11.31 -6.78 18.47
C GLU A 183 -11.80 -8.23 18.65
N GLY A 184 -11.59 -8.78 19.85
CA GLY A 184 -11.98 -10.15 20.20
C GLY A 184 -10.90 -11.22 19.96
N TYR A 185 -9.76 -10.85 19.35
CA TYR A 185 -8.64 -11.77 19.19
C TYR A 185 -7.88 -11.99 20.51
N ASN A 186 -7.72 -13.24 20.92
CA ASN A 186 -7.01 -13.64 22.15
C ASN A 186 -5.99 -14.77 21.92
N GLY A 187 -5.55 -14.99 20.67
CA GLY A 187 -4.48 -15.92 20.33
C GLY A 187 -3.07 -15.39 20.63
N ASN A 188 -2.05 -16.05 20.07
CA ASN A 188 -0.64 -15.79 20.38
C ASN A 188 0.13 -15.03 19.29
N ALA A 189 -0.48 -14.75 18.13
CA ALA A 189 0.15 -14.03 17.03
C ALA A 189 0.72 -12.70 17.50
N LYS A 190 1.86 -12.30 16.91
CA LYS A 190 2.49 -11.00 17.17
C LYS A 190 2.05 -9.99 16.11
N ILE A 191 1.68 -8.79 16.54
CA ILE A 191 1.35 -7.74 15.58
C ILE A 191 2.60 -7.19 14.93
N VAL A 192 2.54 -6.92 13.63
CA VAL A 192 3.45 -6.04 12.89
C VAL A 192 2.68 -4.77 12.60
N PHE A 193 3.09 -3.67 13.23
CA PHE A 193 2.29 -2.46 13.35
C PHE A 193 2.99 -1.25 12.72
N ASP A 194 2.30 -0.50 11.86
CA ASP A 194 2.80 0.83 11.46
C ASP A 194 2.56 1.84 12.58
N PRO A 195 3.59 2.59 13.03
CA PRO A 195 3.49 3.58 14.12
C PRO A 195 2.36 4.62 13.99
N THR A 196 1.90 4.90 12.76
CA THR A 196 0.84 5.86 12.44
C THR A 196 -0.56 5.23 12.38
N SER A 197 -0.67 3.90 12.56
CA SER A 197 -1.94 3.17 12.62
C SER A 197 -2.78 3.58 13.84
N SER A 198 -4.08 3.30 13.80
CA SER A 198 -5.01 3.63 14.88
C SER A 198 -4.47 3.22 16.27
N TYR A 199 -4.24 4.19 17.14
CA TYR A 199 -3.68 3.92 18.47
C TYR A 199 -4.58 3.06 19.36
N HIS A 200 -5.89 3.03 19.06
CA HIS A 200 -6.83 2.16 19.73
C HIS A 200 -6.48 0.67 19.58
N SER A 201 -5.82 0.28 18.48
CA SER A 201 -5.41 -1.10 18.23
C SER A 201 -4.45 -1.63 19.30
N LEU A 202 -3.47 -0.83 19.74
CA LEU A 202 -2.54 -1.21 20.80
C LEU A 202 -3.12 -1.06 22.22
N ARG A 203 -4.36 -0.57 22.35
CA ARG A 203 -5.10 -0.50 23.63
C ARG A 203 -6.06 -1.67 23.85
N LEU A 204 -6.29 -2.49 22.84
CA LEU A 204 -7.08 -3.69 22.99
C LEU A 204 -6.42 -4.69 23.98
N PRO A 205 -7.22 -5.47 24.71
CA PRO A 205 -6.68 -6.57 25.50
C PRO A 205 -6.13 -7.66 24.58
N GLY A 206 -5.06 -8.32 24.99
CA GLY A 206 -4.44 -9.41 24.23
C GLY A 206 -2.92 -9.44 24.33
N LYS A 207 -2.33 -10.59 24.00
CA LYS A 207 -0.88 -10.80 23.99
C LYS A 207 -0.21 -10.33 22.69
N PHE A 208 -1.02 -10.04 21.67
CA PHE A 208 -0.52 -9.74 20.33
C PHE A 208 0.30 -8.46 20.23
N LYS A 209 0.11 -7.53 21.17
CA LYS A 209 0.83 -6.25 21.26
C LYS A 209 2.32 -6.36 21.58
N ASN A 210 2.80 -7.51 22.06
CA ASN A 210 4.23 -7.76 22.26
C ASN A 210 4.88 -8.20 20.94
N GLY A 211 4.75 -7.37 19.91
CA GLY A 211 5.16 -7.65 18.54
C GLY A 211 6.17 -6.63 18.01
N PHE A 212 6.03 -6.31 16.72
CA PHE A 212 7.00 -5.54 15.95
C PHE A 212 6.40 -4.25 15.39
N PHE A 213 7.22 -3.21 15.22
CA PHE A 213 6.82 -1.99 14.54
C PHE A 213 7.66 -1.71 13.30
N THR A 214 7.04 -1.12 12.28
CA THR A 214 7.70 -0.83 11.01
C THR A 214 8.31 0.56 11.02
N SER A 215 9.29 0.80 10.14
CA SER A 215 9.53 2.17 9.67
C SER A 215 8.29 2.71 8.95
N SER A 216 8.19 4.02 8.85
CA SER A 216 7.08 4.71 8.19
C SER A 216 7.64 5.85 7.34
N PRO A 217 7.07 6.14 6.16
CA PRO A 217 7.44 7.34 5.39
C PRO A 217 7.07 8.64 6.11
N PHE A 218 6.29 8.56 7.21
CA PHE A 218 5.89 9.70 8.00
C PHE A 218 7.10 10.34 8.73
N PRO A 219 7.41 11.64 8.53
CA PRO A 219 8.65 12.25 9.01
C PRO A 219 8.94 12.12 10.51
N LEU A 220 7.89 12.08 11.36
CA LEU A 220 8.06 11.96 12.81
C LEU A 220 8.63 10.62 13.25
N ILE A 221 8.69 9.61 12.37
CA ILE A 221 9.39 8.35 12.64
C ILE A 221 10.84 8.58 13.08
N ARG A 222 11.45 9.69 12.65
CA ARG A 222 12.83 10.07 13.02
C ARG A 222 13.02 10.37 14.50
N ILE A 223 11.94 10.54 15.26
CA ILE A 223 11.97 10.63 16.72
C ILE A 223 12.42 9.29 17.34
N LEU A 224 12.08 8.17 16.70
CA LEU A 224 12.46 6.83 17.18
C LEU A 224 13.87 6.42 16.72
N SER A 225 14.31 6.90 15.57
CA SER A 225 15.59 6.49 14.96
C SER A 225 16.11 7.54 13.99
N SER A 226 17.43 7.80 14.01
CA SER A 226 18.06 8.72 13.05
C SER A 226 18.06 8.17 11.62
N LYS A 227 18.11 6.84 11.49
CA LYS A 227 18.06 6.09 10.24
C LYS A 227 16.96 5.02 10.27
N PRO A 228 15.68 5.42 10.17
CA PRO A 228 14.54 4.52 10.37
C PRO A 228 14.56 3.26 9.49
N GLU A 229 14.95 3.39 8.22
CA GLU A 229 14.98 2.25 7.29
C GLU A 229 16.06 1.23 7.66
N GLU A 230 17.22 1.70 8.13
CA GLU A 230 18.35 0.86 8.52
C GLU A 230 18.15 0.27 9.92
N GLU A 231 17.68 1.03 10.90
CA GLU A 231 17.60 0.59 12.29
C GLU A 231 16.27 -0.10 12.60
N ILE A 232 15.14 0.46 12.12
CA ILE A 232 13.82 -0.10 12.38
C ILE A 232 13.47 -1.18 11.36
N GLY A 233 13.84 -0.96 10.09
CA GLY A 233 13.47 -1.81 8.96
C GLY A 233 12.26 -1.27 8.21
N ALA A 234 12.39 -1.20 6.89
CA ALA A 234 11.33 -0.75 5.98
C ALA A 234 10.74 -1.92 5.19
N VAL A 235 9.42 -1.92 5.05
CA VAL A 235 8.66 -2.74 4.10
C VAL A 235 8.12 -1.87 2.99
N ASP A 236 7.96 -2.44 1.81
CA ASP A 236 7.49 -1.72 0.63
C ASP A 236 5.98 -1.52 0.71
N PHE A 237 5.51 -0.38 0.19
CA PHE A 237 4.10 0.00 0.22
C PHE A 237 3.50 -0.12 -1.19
N GLY A 238 2.63 -1.10 -1.39
CA GLY A 238 1.85 -1.25 -2.63
C GLY A 238 0.40 -0.75 -2.53
N GLY A 239 0.07 -0.02 -1.46
CA GLY A 239 -1.28 0.53 -1.22
C GLY A 239 -2.30 -0.42 -0.58
N SER A 240 -1.87 -1.61 -0.13
CA SER A 240 -2.67 -2.58 0.62
C SER A 240 -1.84 -3.21 1.74
N VAL A 241 -2.47 -3.57 2.86
CA VAL A 241 -1.79 -4.29 3.95
C VAL A 241 -1.18 -5.61 3.46
N SER A 242 -1.83 -6.24 2.48
CA SER A 242 -1.34 -7.47 1.85
C SER A 242 0.03 -7.29 1.17
N THR A 243 0.27 -6.14 0.53
CA THR A 243 1.54 -5.89 -0.15
C THR A 243 2.66 -5.65 0.88
N ASN A 244 2.37 -4.96 1.99
CA ASN A 244 3.30 -4.86 3.12
C ASN A 244 3.66 -6.22 3.71
N ALA A 245 2.66 -7.10 3.89
CA ALA A 245 2.88 -8.45 4.42
C ALA A 245 3.73 -9.33 3.48
N VAL A 246 3.55 -9.20 2.16
CA VAL A 246 4.40 -9.89 1.18
C VAL A 246 5.83 -9.33 1.17
N SER A 247 6.00 -8.01 1.19
CA SER A 247 7.33 -7.38 1.30
C SER A 247 8.05 -7.85 2.58
N LEU A 248 7.33 -8.00 3.71
CA LEU A 248 7.90 -8.62 4.91
C LEU A 248 8.32 -10.07 4.65
N ALA A 249 7.47 -10.90 4.04
CA ALA A 249 7.80 -12.30 3.75
C ALA A 249 9.06 -12.42 2.86
N GLU A 250 9.24 -11.50 1.90
CA GLU A 250 10.46 -11.42 1.09
C GLU A 250 11.69 -11.09 1.93
N LYS A 251 11.58 -10.06 2.79
CA LYS A 251 12.66 -9.59 3.69
C LYS A 251 12.98 -10.58 4.81
N MET A 252 12.02 -11.41 5.23
CA MET A 252 12.24 -12.57 6.10
C MET A 252 13.07 -13.66 5.40
N GLU A 253 13.31 -13.53 4.10
CA GLU A 253 13.96 -14.54 3.27
C GLU A 253 13.18 -15.86 3.19
N ALA A 254 11.85 -15.77 3.05
CA ALA A 254 11.02 -16.96 2.84
C ALA A 254 11.54 -17.82 1.67
N ARG A 255 11.42 -19.15 1.82
CA ARG A 255 11.70 -20.13 0.77
C ARG A 255 10.69 -19.99 -0.38
N ASN A 256 9.41 -20.05 -0.01
CA ASN A 256 8.28 -19.78 -0.89
C ASN A 256 7.32 -18.81 -0.19
N ILE A 257 6.66 -17.96 -0.97
CA ILE A 257 5.62 -17.06 -0.49
C ILE A 257 4.30 -17.53 -1.13
N LEU A 258 3.39 -17.98 -0.27
CA LEU A 258 2.06 -18.47 -0.65
C LEU A 258 1.04 -17.38 -0.36
N LEU A 259 0.09 -17.16 -1.26
CA LEU A 259 -0.92 -16.11 -1.13
C LEU A 259 -2.32 -16.70 -1.17
N VAL A 260 -3.12 -16.41 -0.15
CA VAL A 260 -4.51 -16.87 -0.04
C VAL A 260 -5.41 -15.69 0.33
N GLY A 261 -6.64 -15.65 -0.19
CA GLY A 261 -7.56 -14.56 0.08
C GLY A 261 -7.12 -13.24 -0.55
N GLN A 262 -6.38 -13.31 -1.66
CA GLN A 262 -5.95 -12.15 -2.45
C GLN A 262 -6.71 -12.12 -3.78
N ASP A 263 -8.04 -12.02 -3.71
CA ASP A 263 -8.90 -12.10 -4.90
C ASP A 263 -8.70 -10.94 -5.88
N LEU A 264 -8.35 -9.75 -5.36
CA LEU A 264 -8.14 -8.51 -6.13
C LEU A 264 -9.24 -8.22 -7.16
N SER A 265 -10.45 -8.67 -6.83
CA SER A 265 -11.65 -8.64 -7.64
C SER A 265 -12.86 -8.84 -6.72
N PHE A 266 -14.06 -8.87 -7.30
CA PHE A 266 -15.32 -9.00 -6.59
C PHE A 266 -16.06 -10.29 -6.95
N PRO A 267 -15.50 -11.49 -6.68
CA PRO A 267 -16.15 -12.74 -7.01
C PRO A 267 -17.46 -12.85 -6.22
N ASN A 268 -18.51 -13.36 -6.87
CA ASN A 268 -19.85 -13.48 -6.30
C ASN A 268 -20.40 -12.18 -5.69
N LYS A 269 -19.96 -11.01 -6.18
CA LYS A 269 -20.37 -9.68 -5.71
C LYS A 269 -19.97 -9.37 -4.25
N LEU A 270 -18.92 -10.02 -3.75
CA LEU A 270 -18.38 -9.80 -2.42
C LEU A 270 -17.07 -9.01 -2.50
N ALA A 271 -16.90 -8.01 -1.64
CA ALA A 271 -15.62 -7.31 -1.47
C ALA A 271 -14.67 -8.04 -0.52
N HIS A 272 -15.21 -8.70 0.49
CA HIS A 272 -14.45 -9.46 1.48
C HIS A 272 -15.11 -10.80 1.77
N CYS A 273 -14.33 -11.69 2.37
CA CYS A 273 -14.72 -12.98 2.88
C CYS A 273 -15.90 -12.89 3.87
N LYS A 274 -16.82 -13.86 3.82
CA LYS A 274 -17.84 -14.00 4.88
C LYS A 274 -17.13 -14.29 6.21
N GLY A 275 -17.64 -13.77 7.33
CA GLY A 275 -16.93 -13.79 8.61
C GLY A 275 -15.95 -12.64 8.83
N ALA A 276 -15.64 -11.83 7.80
CA ALA A 276 -14.86 -10.61 8.00
C ALA A 276 -15.64 -9.62 8.88
N VAL A 277 -14.95 -8.92 9.80
CA VAL A 277 -15.61 -8.15 10.88
C VAL A 277 -16.63 -7.13 10.36
N LEU A 278 -16.33 -6.41 9.29
CA LEU A 278 -17.29 -5.45 8.74
C LEU A 278 -18.52 -6.15 8.15
N GLU A 279 -18.30 -7.24 7.41
CA GLU A 279 -19.39 -8.02 6.81
C GLU A 279 -20.35 -8.57 7.89
N GLU A 280 -19.82 -9.06 9.01
CA GLU A 280 -20.64 -9.57 10.13
C GLU A 280 -21.31 -8.45 10.92
N ARG A 281 -20.65 -7.30 11.09
CA ARG A 281 -21.27 -6.15 11.77
C ARG A 281 -22.45 -5.59 11.01
N PHE A 282 -22.42 -5.60 9.68
CA PHE A 282 -23.57 -5.15 8.89
C PHE A 282 -24.82 -5.96 9.23
N ASN A 283 -24.70 -7.26 9.53
CA ASN A 283 -25.82 -8.11 9.96
C ASN A 283 -26.52 -7.57 11.22
N HIS A 284 -25.79 -6.93 12.13
CA HIS A 284 -26.34 -6.40 13.39
C HIS A 284 -26.99 -5.02 13.28
N ILE A 285 -26.75 -4.30 12.18
CA ILE A 285 -27.29 -2.96 11.93
C ILE A 285 -28.21 -2.94 10.71
N GLU A 286 -28.63 -4.11 10.22
CA GLU A 286 -29.48 -4.18 9.04
C GLU A 286 -30.82 -3.48 9.27
N SER A 287 -31.25 -2.76 8.24
CA SER A 287 -32.56 -2.14 8.19
C SER A 287 -33.10 -2.22 6.76
N ARG A 288 -34.35 -1.79 6.56
CA ARG A 288 -34.94 -1.72 5.21
C ARG A 288 -34.09 -0.90 4.22
N LYS A 289 -33.31 0.08 4.70
CA LYS A 289 -32.45 0.96 3.88
C LYS A 289 -30.97 0.60 3.93
N LEU A 290 -30.58 -0.34 4.80
CA LEU A 290 -29.19 -0.74 5.00
C LEU A 290 -29.13 -2.27 5.03
N ARG A 291 -28.76 -2.86 3.89
CA ARG A 291 -28.50 -4.30 3.78
C ARG A 291 -27.06 -4.54 3.35
N ARG A 292 -26.52 -5.70 3.70
CA ARG A 292 -25.18 -6.11 3.31
C ARG A 292 -24.96 -6.08 1.80
N GLU A 293 -25.92 -6.50 0.98
CA GLU A 293 -25.79 -6.47 -0.48
C GLU A 293 -25.69 -5.04 -1.02
N TYR A 294 -26.40 -4.09 -0.40
CA TYR A 294 -26.30 -2.68 -0.78
C TYR A 294 -24.94 -2.09 -0.40
N HIS A 295 -24.38 -2.49 0.74
CA HIS A 295 -23.02 -2.12 1.12
C HIS A 295 -21.96 -2.67 0.15
N ASN A 296 -22.04 -3.97 -0.16
CA ASN A 296 -21.17 -4.60 -1.16
C ASN A 296 -21.33 -3.95 -2.54
N HIS A 297 -22.56 -3.62 -2.95
CA HIS A 297 -22.82 -2.88 -4.18
C HIS A 297 -22.11 -1.53 -4.19
N LYS A 298 -22.21 -0.74 -3.12
CA LYS A 298 -21.49 0.54 -2.99
C LYS A 298 -19.99 0.39 -3.09
N GLN A 299 -19.39 -0.64 -2.49
CA GLN A 299 -17.95 -0.88 -2.61
C GLN A 299 -17.54 -1.20 -4.05
N MET A 300 -18.32 -2.06 -4.73
CA MET A 300 -18.05 -2.44 -6.11
C MET A 300 -18.22 -1.28 -7.11
N THR A 301 -19.13 -0.34 -6.83
CA THR A 301 -19.43 0.80 -7.71
C THR A 301 -18.78 2.10 -7.27
N ALA A 302 -18.00 2.10 -6.18
CA ALA A 302 -17.26 3.27 -5.71
C ALA A 302 -16.23 3.78 -6.73
N LEU A 303 -15.74 2.89 -7.60
CA LEU A 303 -14.84 3.19 -8.70
C LEU A 303 -15.38 2.60 -10.00
N PRO A 304 -14.96 3.11 -11.18
CA PRO A 304 -15.34 2.53 -12.46
C PRO A 304 -15.02 1.03 -12.52
N VAL A 305 -16.02 0.25 -12.91
CA VAL A 305 -15.89 -1.21 -13.01
C VAL A 305 -14.98 -1.55 -14.17
N LYS A 306 -13.95 -2.33 -13.90
CA LYS A 306 -13.08 -2.98 -14.89
C LYS A 306 -13.31 -4.49 -14.88
N LYS A 307 -12.81 -5.15 -15.91
CA LYS A 307 -12.79 -6.61 -15.99
C LYS A 307 -11.36 -7.11 -16.14
N ALA A 308 -11.08 -8.28 -15.58
CA ALA A 308 -9.80 -8.96 -15.69
C ALA A 308 -10.04 -10.47 -15.85
N ALA A 309 -9.07 -11.18 -16.42
CA ALA A 309 -9.10 -12.64 -16.50
C ALA A 309 -8.92 -13.27 -15.11
N SER A 310 -9.64 -14.36 -14.85
CA SER A 310 -9.53 -15.20 -13.64
C SER A 310 -8.61 -16.40 -13.89
N ILE A 311 -7.88 -16.89 -12.88
CA ILE A 311 -7.10 -18.14 -12.96
C ILE A 311 -7.99 -19.35 -13.16
N GLN A 312 -9.22 -19.29 -12.67
CA GLN A 312 -10.21 -20.37 -12.81
C GLN A 312 -10.89 -20.32 -14.19
N GLY A 313 -10.46 -19.41 -15.06
CA GLY A 313 -11.07 -19.12 -16.35
C GLY A 313 -12.19 -18.07 -16.24
N GLY A 314 -12.44 -17.40 -17.36
CA GLY A 314 -13.47 -16.37 -17.47
C GLY A 314 -13.03 -14.97 -17.02
N GLU A 315 -14.00 -14.05 -16.96
CA GLU A 315 -13.78 -12.66 -16.55
C GLU A 315 -14.36 -12.39 -15.16
N VAL A 316 -13.60 -11.68 -14.32
CA VAL A 316 -14.03 -11.17 -13.02
C VAL A 316 -14.14 -9.65 -13.03
N ARG A 317 -15.08 -9.12 -12.23
CA ARG A 317 -15.20 -7.68 -12.03
C ARG A 317 -14.17 -7.21 -11.02
N THR A 318 -13.47 -6.14 -11.36
CA THR A 318 -12.47 -5.48 -10.52
C THR A 318 -12.54 -3.96 -10.72
N ASN A 319 -11.58 -3.22 -10.19
CA ASN A 319 -11.45 -1.78 -10.41
C ASN A 319 -9.97 -1.38 -10.52
N GLU A 320 -9.70 -0.11 -10.85
CA GLU A 320 -8.34 0.36 -11.06
C GLU A 320 -7.43 0.19 -9.83
N LYS A 321 -7.97 0.43 -8.63
CA LYS A 321 -7.22 0.29 -7.38
C LYS A 321 -6.70 -1.14 -7.19
N LEU A 322 -7.56 -2.14 -7.42
CA LEU A 322 -7.19 -3.54 -7.26
C LEU A 322 -6.23 -4.01 -8.36
N LEU A 323 -6.32 -3.45 -9.58
CA LEU A 323 -5.36 -3.71 -10.65
C LEU A 323 -3.96 -3.15 -10.35
N ILE A 324 -3.86 -2.02 -9.64
CA ILE A 324 -2.58 -1.51 -9.15
C ILE A 324 -1.95 -2.51 -8.17
N PHE A 325 -2.74 -3.10 -7.27
CA PHE A 325 -2.25 -4.12 -6.34
C PHE A 325 -1.80 -5.38 -7.05
N LYS A 326 -2.56 -5.83 -8.06
CA LYS A 326 -2.19 -6.94 -8.94
C LYS A 326 -0.82 -6.72 -9.54
N LYS A 327 -0.65 -5.57 -10.20
CA LYS A 327 0.60 -5.21 -10.86
C LYS A 327 1.77 -5.20 -9.87
N TRP A 328 1.55 -4.66 -8.67
CA TRP A 328 2.55 -4.69 -7.60
C TRP A 328 3.00 -6.11 -7.24
N PHE A 329 2.06 -7.06 -7.10
CA PHE A 329 2.39 -8.46 -6.82
C PHE A 329 3.10 -9.15 -8.00
N GLU A 330 2.78 -8.77 -9.24
CA GLU A 330 3.44 -9.31 -10.45
C GLU A 330 4.88 -8.81 -10.61
N GLU A 331 5.18 -7.62 -10.10
CA GLU A 331 6.51 -6.98 -10.19
C GLU A 331 7.49 -7.44 -9.09
N HIS A 332 7.02 -8.15 -8.04
CA HIS A 332 7.87 -8.59 -6.93
C HIS A 332 8.37 -10.05 -7.10
N PRO A 333 9.67 -10.33 -6.82
CA PRO A 333 10.46 -11.27 -7.62
C PRO A 333 10.54 -12.70 -7.07
N LYS A 334 10.10 -12.98 -5.84
CA LYS A 334 10.17 -14.36 -5.32
C LYS A 334 8.93 -15.14 -5.76
N LYS A 335 9.18 -16.21 -6.54
CA LYS A 335 8.20 -17.18 -7.06
C LYS A 335 7.01 -17.34 -6.09
N ILE A 336 5.95 -16.60 -6.36
CA ILE A 336 4.66 -16.76 -5.71
C ILE A 336 4.15 -18.12 -6.20
N PHE A 337 4.32 -19.16 -5.37
CA PHE A 337 3.79 -20.47 -5.71
C PHE A 337 2.33 -20.51 -5.29
N GLY A 338 1.47 -20.72 -6.29
CA GLY A 338 0.11 -21.16 -6.05
C GLY A 338 0.09 -22.66 -5.80
N SER A 339 -0.38 -23.05 -4.61
CA SER A 339 -1.19 -24.24 -4.31
C SER A 339 -0.77 -24.92 -3.00
N ILE A 340 -1.71 -24.97 -2.07
CA ILE A 340 -1.88 -26.13 -1.19
C ILE A 340 -3.02 -27.04 -1.72
N SER A 341 -3.82 -26.51 -2.65
CA SER A 341 -4.64 -27.24 -3.61
C SER A 341 -4.81 -26.31 -4.82
N GLU A 342 -5.01 -26.84 -6.03
CA GLU A 342 -5.09 -26.11 -7.32
C GLU A 342 -6.25 -25.07 -7.44
N LYS A 343 -6.65 -24.39 -6.36
CA LYS A 343 -7.81 -23.49 -6.35
C LYS A 343 -7.61 -22.12 -5.73
N THR A 344 -6.41 -21.75 -5.30
CA THR A 344 -6.21 -20.45 -4.66
C THR A 344 -4.79 -19.91 -4.85
N ALA A 345 -4.61 -19.01 -5.82
CA ALA A 345 -3.48 -18.11 -5.94
C ALA A 345 -3.84 -16.97 -6.89
N LEU A 346 -3.57 -15.72 -6.49
CA LEU A 346 -3.73 -14.46 -7.24
C LEU A 346 -4.24 -14.58 -8.69
N PHE A 347 -5.41 -13.98 -8.92
CA PHE A 347 -6.31 -14.12 -10.08
C PHE A 347 -7.11 -15.40 -10.06
#